data_AF-A0A965UP81-F1
#
_entry.id   AF-A0A965UP81-F1
#
_cell.length_a   1.000
_cell.length_b   1.000
_cell.length_c   1.000
_cell.angle_alpha   90.00
_cell.angle_beta   90.00
_cell.angle_gamma   90.00
#
_symmetry.space_group_name_H-M   'P 1'
#
loop_
_entity.id
_entity.type
_entity.pdbx_description
1 polymer ?
#
loop_
_entity_poly.entity_id
_entity_poly.type
_entity_poly.pdbx_seq_one_letter_code
_entity_poly.pdbx_strand_id
1 'polypeptide(L)'
;MLKYRQTCRSCGHNHLENIIDLGYQPIQGSFVYPNKPKPPTRAIDATIVICQTKTGGCGLVQNKVSISPEILYSNYGYRSS
;
A
#
# COMPACT_ATOMS: atom_id res chain seq x y z
N MET A 1 -7.72 5.65 6.53
CA MET A 1 -6.56 5.73 7.45
C MET A 1 -5.35 5.01 6.85
N LEU A 2 -4.12 5.47 7.11
CA LEU A 2 -2.88 4.75 6.76
C LEU A 2 -2.45 3.83 7.91
N LYS A 3 -1.99 2.62 7.61
CA LYS A 3 -1.47 1.65 8.58
C LYS A 3 -0.08 1.20 8.19
N TYR A 4 0.92 1.57 8.99
CA TYR A 4 2.29 1.08 8.86
C TYR A 4 2.38 -0.36 9.38
N ARG A 5 2.81 -1.29 8.53
CA ARG A 5 2.89 -2.71 8.87
C ARG A 5 4.13 -2.97 9.73
N GLN A 6 3.88 -3.53 10.90
CA GLN A 6 4.92 -4.04 11.82
C GLN A 6 5.05 -5.57 11.75
N THR A 7 4.10 -6.24 11.08
CA THR A 7 4.04 -7.69 10.97
C THR A 7 3.59 -8.11 9.57
N CYS A 8 4.04 -9.30 9.17
CA CYS A 8 3.66 -9.95 7.93
C CYS A 8 2.17 -10.27 7.90
N ARG A 9 1.49 -9.90 6.81
CA ARG A 9 0.04 -10.16 6.64
C ARG A 9 -0.34 -11.64 6.61
N SER A 10 0.57 -12.51 6.18
CA SER A 10 0.29 -13.94 6.02
C SER A 10 0.61 -14.73 7.30
N CYS A 11 1.83 -14.60 7.82
CA CYS A 11 2.29 -15.42 8.96
C CYS A 11 2.42 -14.67 10.30
N GLY A 12 2.19 -13.35 10.35
CA GLY A 12 2.32 -12.56 11.57
C GLY A 12 3.76 -12.26 12.03
N HIS A 13 4.78 -12.83 11.38
CA HIS A 13 6.19 -12.59 11.71
C HIS A 13 6.56 -11.10 11.61
N ASN A 14 7.42 -10.61 12.50
CA ASN A 14 7.73 -9.18 12.64
C ASN A 14 9.03 -8.73 11.95
N HIS A 15 9.82 -9.65 11.41
CA HIS A 15 11.02 -9.30 10.66
C HIS A 15 10.68 -8.98 9.20
N LEU A 16 10.50 -7.69 8.91
CA LEU A 16 10.25 -7.15 7.58
C LEU A 16 11.47 -6.33 7.13
N GLU A 17 12.03 -6.65 5.97
CA GLU A 17 13.18 -5.94 5.40
C GLU A 17 12.75 -5.18 4.14
N ASN A 18 13.18 -3.93 4.00
CA ASN A 18 12.94 -3.15 2.77
C ASN A 18 13.72 -3.76 1.61
N ILE A 19 13.06 -3.97 0.47
CA ILE A 19 13.71 -4.47 -0.75
C ILE A 19 13.64 -3.50 -1.92
N ILE A 20 12.63 -2.61 -1.95
CA ILE A 20 12.48 -1.57 -2.96
C ILE A 20 11.87 -0.34 -2.27
N ASP A 21 12.44 0.84 -2.53
CA ASP A 21 11.90 2.13 -2.10
C ASP A 21 11.55 2.96 -3.35
N LEU A 22 10.26 3.24 -3.54
CA LEU A 22 9.74 4.05 -4.64
C LEU A 22 9.42 5.49 -4.18
N GLY A 23 9.78 5.85 -2.95
CA GLY A 23 9.44 7.13 -2.32
C GLY A 23 7.94 7.27 -2.04
N TYR A 24 7.48 8.52 -1.93
CA TYR A 24 6.08 8.83 -1.72
C TYR A 24 5.34 8.94 -3.06
N GLN A 25 4.30 8.12 -3.24
CA GLN A 25 3.53 8.04 -4.49
C GLN A 25 2.06 8.46 -4.28
N PRO A 26 1.42 9.10 -5.27
CA PRO A 26 -0.02 9.35 -5.21
C PRO A 26 -0.82 8.04 -5.30
N ILE A 27 -2.09 8.09 -4.91
CA ILE A 27 -3.00 6.94 -5.09
C ILE A 27 -3.24 6.73 -6.59
N GLN A 28 -2.88 5.57 -7.11
CA GLN A 28 -3.17 5.19 -8.49
C GLN A 28 -4.68 5.11 -8.72
N GLY A 29 -5.17 5.61 -9.86
CA GLY A 29 -6.59 5.66 -10.18
C GLY A 29 -7.34 6.85 -9.56
N SER A 30 -6.68 7.66 -8.75
CA SER A 30 -7.21 8.88 -8.13
C SER A 30 -7.11 10.07 -9.09
N PHE A 31 -7.94 10.10 -10.13
CA PHE A 31 -7.90 11.16 -11.16
C PHE A 31 -8.68 12.41 -10.75
N VAL A 32 -8.20 13.57 -11.18
CA VAL A 32 -8.90 14.86 -11.04
C VAL A 32 -9.87 15.00 -12.20
N TYR A 33 -11.15 15.21 -11.90
CA TYR A 33 -12.18 15.48 -12.91
C TYR A 33 -12.72 16.90 -12.76
N PRO A 34 -13.00 17.61 -13.87
CA PRO A 34 -13.70 18.88 -13.83
C PRO A 34 -15.04 18.74 -13.10
N ASN A 35 -15.38 19.71 -12.25
CA ASN A 35 -16.66 19.77 -11.51
C ASN A 35 -16.95 18.57 -10.60
N LYS A 36 -15.93 17.81 -10.19
CA LYS A 36 -16.04 16.77 -9.15
C LYS A 36 -15.23 17.17 -7.92
N PRO A 37 -15.56 16.62 -6.74
CA PRO A 37 -14.71 16.76 -5.56
C PRO A 37 -13.28 16.34 -5.87
N LYS A 38 -12.31 17.09 -5.34
CA LYS A 38 -10.89 16.72 -5.48
C LYS A 38 -10.68 15.38 -4.77
N PRO A 39 -10.04 14.40 -5.44
CA PRO A 39 -9.79 13.13 -4.81
C PRO A 39 -8.63 13.27 -3.79
N PRO A 40 -8.34 12.24 -2.99
CA PRO A 40 -7.21 12.29 -2.06
C PRO A 40 -5.89 12.55 -2.80
N THR A 41 -5.20 13.62 -2.42
CA THR A 41 -3.92 14.06 -3.02
C THR A 41 -2.70 13.67 -2.20
N ARG A 42 -2.90 13.14 -0.99
CA ARG A 42 -1.81 12.76 -0.09
C ARG A 42 -0.97 11.66 -0.73
N ALA A 43 0.32 11.91 -0.93
CA ALA A 43 1.28 10.91 -1.33
C ALA A 43 1.59 9.95 -0.16
N ILE A 44 1.88 8.69 -0.48
CA ILE A 44 1.96 7.58 0.46
C ILE A 44 3.28 6.86 0.23
N ASP A 45 3.98 6.54 1.32
CA ASP A 45 5.21 5.74 1.27
C ASP A 45 4.94 4.41 0.54
N ALA A 46 5.60 4.26 -0.60
CA ALA A 46 5.50 3.13 -1.51
C ALA A 46 6.71 2.17 -1.37
N THR A 47 7.27 2.07 -0.17
CA THR A 47 8.29 1.06 0.15
C THR A 47 7.68 -0.36 0.14
N ILE A 48 8.40 -1.28 -0.50
CA ILE A 48 8.09 -2.71 -0.53
C ILE A 48 9.04 -3.43 0.43
N VAL A 49 8.47 -4.32 1.24
CA VAL A 49 9.20 -5.14 2.21
C VAL A 49 9.00 -6.63 1.95
N ILE A 50 9.97 -7.44 2.36
CA ILE A 50 9.89 -8.90 2.38
C ILE A 50 9.89 -9.42 3.81
N CYS A 51 9.10 -10.45 4.08
CA CYS A 51 9.13 -11.20 5.34
C CYS A 51 10.31 -12.17 5.36
N GLN A 52 11.31 -11.95 6.23
CA GLN A 52 12.59 -12.65 6.11
C GLN A 52 12.57 -14.12 6.50
N THR A 53 12.84 -15.00 5.54
CA THR A 53 12.87 -16.46 5.71
C THR A 53 14.02 -16.92 6.61
N LYS A 54 15.17 -16.22 6.58
CA LYS A 54 16.32 -16.50 7.46
C LYS A 54 16.01 -16.35 8.95
N THR A 55 14.92 -15.65 9.28
CA THR A 55 14.47 -15.40 10.66
C THR A 55 13.18 -16.14 11.01
N GLY A 56 12.78 -17.14 10.19
CA GLY A 56 11.53 -17.88 10.36
C GLY A 56 10.31 -17.26 9.67
N GLY A 57 10.50 -16.21 8.87
CA GLY A 57 9.45 -15.60 8.07
C GLY A 57 9.03 -16.43 6.85
N CYS A 58 7.90 -16.06 6.22
CA CYS A 58 7.32 -16.84 5.12
C CYS A 58 7.73 -16.38 3.71
N GLY A 59 8.57 -15.34 3.57
CA GLY A 59 8.97 -14.82 2.25
C GLY A 59 7.95 -13.93 1.55
N LEU A 60 6.81 -13.61 2.19
CA LEU A 60 5.82 -12.70 1.59
C LEU A 60 6.42 -11.32 1.30
N VAL A 61 6.33 -10.91 0.04
CA VAL A 61 6.57 -9.54 -0.41
C VAL A 61 5.28 -8.72 -0.26
N GLN A 62 5.36 -7.54 0.34
CA GLN A 62 4.19 -6.70 0.63
C GLN A 62 4.56 -5.22 0.76
N ASN A 63 3.58 -4.33 0.60
CA ASN A 63 3.76 -2.91 0.90
C ASN A 63 3.98 -2.67 2.41
N LYS A 64 4.94 -1.81 2.75
CA LYS A 64 5.19 -1.35 4.12
C LYS A 64 4.00 -0.60 4.72
N VAL A 65 3.26 0.11 3.88
CA VAL A 65 2.05 0.86 4.29
C VAL A 65 0.81 0.23 3.66
N SER A 66 -0.27 0.14 4.44
CA SER A 66 -1.62 -0.21 3.97
C SER A 66 -2.51 1.02 4.01
N ILE A 67 -3.38 1.14 3.02
CA ILE A 67 -4.36 2.22 2.88
C ILE A 67 -5.74 1.63 3.13
N SER A 68 -6.66 2.36 3.78
CA SER A 68 -8.04 1.90 3.97
C SER A 68 -8.70 1.60 2.61
N PRO A 69 -9.38 0.45 2.46
CA PRO A 69 -10.21 0.15 1.30
C PRO A 69 -11.23 1.25 1.00
N GLU A 70 -11.83 1.87 2.02
CA GLU A 70 -12.80 2.96 1.84
C GLU A 70 -12.21 4.14 1.06
N ILE A 71 -10.92 4.44 1.27
CA ILE A 71 -10.23 5.51 0.53
C ILE A 71 -9.95 5.05 -0.90
N LEU A 72 -9.36 3.85 -1.06
CA LEU A 72 -8.98 3.30 -2.37
C LEU A 72 -10.18 3.10 -3.31
N TYR A 73 -11.32 2.71 -2.75
CA TYR A 73 -12.52 2.36 -3.50
C TYR A 73 -13.62 3.43 -3.44
N SER A 74 -13.40 4.56 -2.76
CA SER A 74 -14.35 5.69 -2.74
C SER A 74 -14.69 6.22 -4.14
N ASN A 75 -13.74 6.14 -5.07
CA ASN A 75 -13.90 6.54 -6.46
C ASN A 75 -13.09 5.62 -7.37
N TYR A 76 -13.57 4.39 -7.55
CA TYR A 76 -12.88 3.35 -8.29
C TYR A 76 -13.10 3.49 -9.80
N GLY A 77 -12.12 4.08 -10.49
CA GLY A 77 -12.19 4.38 -11.93
C GLY A 77 -11.85 3.21 -12.87
N TYR A 78 -11.67 1.99 -12.36
CA TYR A 78 -11.35 0.80 -13.15
C TYR A 78 -12.59 -0.10 -13.31
N ARG A 79 -12.85 -0.57 -14.54
CA ARG A 79 -13.94 -1.49 -14.86
C ARG A 79 -13.40 -2.66 -15.69
N SER A 80 -13.62 -3.88 -15.22
CA SER A 80 -13.36 -5.11 -15.99
C SER A 80 -14.56 -5.46 -16.89
N SER A 81 -14.28 -6.01 -18.07
CA SER A 81 -15.25 -6.56 -19.02
C SER A 81 -15.53 -8.03 -18.76
#